data_AF-A0A965C353-F1
#
_entry.id   AF-A0A965C353-F1
#
_cell.length_a   1.000
_cell.length_b   1.000
_cell.length_c   1.000
_cell.angle_alpha   90.00
_cell.angle_beta   90.00
_cell.angle_gamma   90.00
#
_symmetry.space_group_name_H-M   'P 1'
#
loop_
_entity.id
_entity.type
_entity.pdbx_description
1 polymer ?
#
loop_
_entity_poly.entity_id
_entity_poly.type
_entity_poly.pdbx_seq_one_letter_code
_entity_poly.pdbx_strand_id
1 'polypeptide(L)'
;TPRMTERFLTLARYAAGTGADGILFTCSAFGPCIEACARDLAPIPVLKPNEAMIEEAITKGKRIGLLVTFPGTIPSMIPEFPPGITVVPKLAEGALAALDAGDLATHDRLAAEAARDLADCDAIALGQFSLARAKPLVEQATGKPVLTTPDSAVVKLKRLLGA
;
A
#
# COMPACT_ATOMS: atom_id res chain seq x y z
N THR A 1 -9.41 16.28 11.65
CA THR A 1 -9.76 17.16 12.78
C THR A 1 -9.10 16.64 14.03
N PRO A 2 -8.90 17.45 15.09
CA PRO A 2 -8.31 16.98 16.35
C PRO A 2 -9.05 15.76 16.94
N ARG A 3 -10.39 15.73 16.86
CA ARG A 3 -11.21 14.59 17.28
C ARG A 3 -10.91 13.29 16.53
N MET A 4 -10.53 13.37 15.24
CA MET A 4 -10.17 12.19 14.47
C MET A 4 -8.82 11.64 14.91
N THR A 5 -7.84 12.52 15.14
CA THR A 5 -6.52 12.12 15.67
C THR A 5 -6.67 11.43 17.03
N GLU A 6 -7.50 11.95 17.93
CA GLU A 6 -7.72 11.33 19.23
C GLU A 6 -8.30 9.90 19.15
N ARG A 7 -9.21 9.66 18.19
CA ARG A 7 -9.74 8.31 17.94
C ARG A 7 -8.65 7.34 17.52
N PHE A 8 -7.74 7.78 16.64
CA PHE A 8 -6.60 6.96 16.21
C PHE A 8 -5.64 6.66 17.37
N LEU A 9 -5.30 7.67 18.17
CA LEU A 9 -4.45 7.50 19.35
C LEU A 9 -5.07 6.51 20.35
N THR A 10 -6.37 6.63 20.61
CA THR A 10 -7.09 5.70 21.50
C THR A 10 -6.98 4.25 21.01
N LEU A 11 -7.24 4.00 19.72
CA LEU A 11 -7.18 2.67 19.13
C LEU A 11 -5.76 2.11 19.09
N ALA A 12 -4.77 2.95 18.77
CA ALA A 12 -3.37 2.54 18.71
C ALA A 12 -2.83 2.20 20.10
N ARG A 13 -3.13 3.02 21.12
CA ARG A 13 -2.78 2.73 22.52
C ARG A 13 -3.45 1.47 23.04
N TYR A 14 -4.71 1.22 22.65
CA TYR A 14 -5.39 -0.03 22.99
C TYR A 14 -4.64 -1.23 22.42
N ALA A 15 -4.30 -1.21 21.11
CA ALA A 15 -3.55 -2.29 20.48
C ALA A 15 -2.17 -2.51 21.13
N ALA A 16 -1.42 -1.44 21.42
CA ALA A 16 -0.15 -1.53 22.14
C ALA A 16 -0.33 -2.11 23.56
N GLY A 17 -1.38 -1.68 24.28
CA GLY A 17 -1.73 -2.18 25.62
C GLY A 17 -2.11 -3.66 25.65
N THR A 18 -2.48 -4.25 24.51
CA THR A 18 -2.70 -5.71 24.40
C THR A 18 -1.43 -6.52 24.14
N GLY A 19 -0.25 -5.88 24.15
CA GLY A 19 1.05 -6.54 23.97
C GLY A 19 1.51 -6.61 22.51
N ALA A 20 1.06 -5.69 21.65
CA ALA A 20 1.54 -5.62 20.27
C ALA A 20 2.96 -5.04 20.21
N ASP A 21 3.88 -5.76 19.57
CA ASP A 21 5.25 -5.29 19.35
C ASP A 21 5.37 -4.27 18.20
N GLY A 22 4.34 -4.15 17.36
CA GLY A 22 4.27 -3.20 16.26
C GLY A 22 2.85 -3.05 15.72
N ILE A 23 2.59 -1.95 15.03
CA ILE A 23 1.27 -1.63 14.44
C ILE A 23 1.42 -1.33 12.96
N LEU A 24 0.64 -2.00 12.12
CA LEU A 24 0.51 -1.69 10.69
C LEU A 24 -0.89 -1.17 10.39
N PHE A 25 -0.98 0.07 9.93
CA PHE A 25 -2.23 0.58 9.38
C PHE A 25 -2.40 0.07 7.94
N THR A 26 -3.62 -0.38 7.61
CA THR A 26 -3.93 -0.95 6.29
C THR A 26 -4.65 0.03 5.36
N CYS A 27 -4.98 1.24 5.84
CA CYS A 27 -5.61 2.31 5.07
C CYS A 27 -4.76 3.59 5.13
N SER A 28 -4.55 4.23 3.99
CA SER A 28 -3.68 5.42 3.87
C SER A 28 -4.41 6.75 4.04
N ALA A 29 -5.74 6.74 4.12
CA ALA A 29 -6.58 7.94 4.10
C ALA A 29 -6.32 8.94 5.25
N PHE A 30 -5.70 8.48 6.34
CA PHE A 30 -5.52 9.26 7.57
C PHE A 30 -4.05 9.45 7.95
N GLY A 31 -3.17 9.69 6.96
CA GLY A 31 -1.72 9.86 7.14
C GLY A 31 -1.31 10.68 8.37
N PRO A 32 -1.80 11.92 8.56
CA PRO A 32 -1.45 12.73 9.75
C PRO A 32 -1.85 12.11 11.09
N CYS A 33 -2.93 11.31 11.13
CA CYS A 33 -3.35 10.61 12.34
C CYS A 33 -2.43 9.41 12.62
N ILE A 34 -2.02 8.69 11.57
CA ILE A 34 -1.07 7.56 11.67
C ILE A 34 0.28 8.07 12.19
N GLU A 35 0.78 9.19 11.66
CA GLU A 35 2.02 9.82 12.13
C GLU A 35 1.95 10.27 13.58
N ALA A 36 0.78 10.73 14.05
CA ALA A 36 0.57 11.05 15.45
C ALA A 36 0.68 9.79 16.33
N CYS A 37 0.12 8.66 15.90
CA CYS A 37 0.26 7.39 16.61
C CYS A 37 1.71 6.91 16.64
N ALA A 38 2.44 7.04 15.54
CA ALA A 38 3.86 6.68 15.47
C ALA A 38 4.71 7.49 16.46
N ARG A 39 4.45 8.80 16.61
CA ARG A 39 5.12 9.63 17.61
C ARG A 39 4.73 9.27 19.03
N ASP A 40 3.46 8.97 19.27
CA ASP A 40 2.92 8.66 20.61
C ASP A 40 3.41 7.32 21.16
N LEU A 41 3.56 6.31 20.30
CA LEU A 41 3.90 4.94 20.71
C LEU A 41 5.40 4.61 20.61
N ALA A 42 6.24 5.57 20.21
CA ALA A 42 7.68 5.36 20.14
C ALA A 42 8.22 4.79 21.47
N PRO A 43 9.03 3.72 21.46
CA PRO A 43 9.74 3.16 20.31
C PRO A 43 9.02 2.04 19.53
N ILE A 44 7.77 1.71 19.84
CA ILE A 44 7.00 0.67 19.11
C ILE A 44 6.86 1.08 17.64
N PRO A 45 7.29 0.26 16.66
CA PRO A 45 7.16 0.58 15.24
C PRO A 45 5.69 0.68 14.83
N VAL A 46 5.32 1.83 14.27
CA VAL A 46 4.00 2.09 13.69
C VAL A 46 4.20 2.43 12.21
N LEU A 47 3.70 1.59 11.32
CA LEU A 47 3.81 1.78 9.88
C LEU A 47 2.50 2.23 9.24
N LYS A 48 2.64 3.12 8.26
CA LYS A 48 1.66 3.39 7.20
C LYS A 48 1.56 2.17 6.27
N PRO A 49 0.45 2.02 5.53
CA PRO A 49 0.28 0.90 4.59
C PRO A 49 1.25 0.95 3.40
N ASN A 50 1.66 2.14 2.97
CA ASN A 50 2.32 2.33 1.68
C ASN A 50 3.85 2.49 1.79
N GLU A 51 4.34 2.97 2.92
CA GLU A 51 5.72 3.46 3.04
C GLU A 51 6.76 2.38 2.68
N ALA A 52 6.54 1.14 3.14
CA ALA A 52 7.47 0.04 2.91
C ALA A 52 7.50 -0.38 1.43
N MET A 53 6.34 -0.37 0.77
CA MET A 53 6.23 -0.70 -0.65
C MET A 53 6.87 0.40 -1.51
N ILE A 54 6.70 1.67 -1.14
CA ILE A 54 7.36 2.79 -1.83
C ILE A 54 8.89 2.70 -1.67
N GLU A 55 9.37 2.47 -0.44
CA GLU A 55 10.81 2.26 -0.16
C GLU A 55 11.39 1.11 -0.97
N GLU A 56 10.66 0.02 -1.14
CA GLU A 56 11.09 -1.10 -1.98
C GLU A 56 11.01 -0.78 -3.48
N ALA A 57 9.96 -0.09 -3.93
CA ALA A 57 9.74 0.23 -5.33
C ALA A 57 10.88 1.08 -5.90
N ILE A 58 11.35 2.08 -5.15
CA ILE A 58 12.44 2.95 -5.59
C ILE A 58 13.78 2.22 -5.71
N THR A 59 13.94 1.04 -5.10
CA THR A 59 15.15 0.22 -5.32
C THR A 59 15.08 -0.60 -6.60
N LYS A 60 13.91 -0.70 -7.25
CA LYS A 60 13.72 -1.47 -8.50
C LYS A 60 13.97 -0.62 -9.75
N GLY A 61 13.84 0.69 -9.65
CA GLY A 61 14.04 1.61 -10.77
C GLY A 61 13.47 2.99 -10.51
N LYS A 62 13.35 3.79 -11.58
CA LYS A 62 12.88 5.17 -11.51
C LYS A 62 11.49 5.36 -12.11
N ARG A 63 11.00 4.40 -12.91
CA ARG A 63 9.67 4.43 -13.52
C ARG A 63 8.79 3.36 -12.87
N ILE A 64 7.93 3.77 -11.97
CA ILE A 64 7.11 2.86 -11.16
C ILE A 64 5.65 2.95 -11.61
N GLY A 65 5.08 1.81 -12.01
CA GLY A 65 3.66 1.71 -12.30
C GLY A 65 2.87 1.63 -11.01
N LEU A 66 1.95 2.56 -10.77
CA LEU A 66 1.06 2.54 -9.61
C LEU A 66 -0.32 2.03 -10.03
N LEU A 67 -0.57 0.74 -9.80
CA LEU A 67 -1.86 0.11 -10.12
C LEU A 67 -2.81 0.25 -8.94
N VAL A 68 -4.00 0.79 -9.20
CA VAL A 68 -5.05 1.02 -8.18
C VAL A 68 -6.42 0.57 -8.66
N THR A 69 -7.33 0.28 -7.72
CA THR A 69 -8.76 0.05 -8.01
C THR A 69 -9.66 1.20 -7.54
N PHE A 70 -9.22 1.95 -6.53
CA PHE A 70 -9.90 3.15 -6.05
C PHE A 70 -9.21 4.43 -6.59
N PRO A 71 -9.90 5.27 -7.38
CA PRO A 71 -9.29 6.46 -7.98
C PRO A 71 -8.71 7.46 -6.96
N GLY A 72 -9.34 7.58 -5.79
CA GLY A 72 -8.89 8.49 -4.73
C GLY A 72 -7.52 8.13 -4.15
N THR A 73 -7.01 6.91 -4.39
CA THR A 73 -5.67 6.51 -3.98
C THR A 73 -4.58 7.30 -4.72
N ILE A 74 -4.75 7.57 -6.02
CA ILE A 74 -3.74 8.23 -6.86
C ILE A 74 -3.29 9.59 -6.30
N PRO A 75 -4.20 10.58 -6.08
CA PRO A 75 -3.79 11.89 -5.59
C PRO A 75 -3.23 11.84 -4.15
N SER A 76 -3.56 10.81 -3.38
CA SER A 76 -3.04 10.63 -2.02
C SER A 76 -1.64 9.99 -1.98
N MET A 77 -1.36 9.04 -2.88
CA MET A 77 -0.17 8.19 -2.81
C MET A 77 0.98 8.70 -3.69
N ILE A 78 0.71 9.33 -4.83
CA ILE A 78 1.79 9.91 -5.68
C ILE A 78 2.71 10.85 -4.89
N PRO A 79 2.21 11.76 -4.03
CA PRO A 79 3.07 12.65 -3.24
C PRO A 79 3.95 11.95 -2.20
N GLU A 80 3.67 10.68 -1.87
CA GLU A 80 4.49 9.90 -0.94
C GLU A 80 5.79 9.38 -1.60
N PHE A 81 5.86 9.35 -2.94
CA PHE A 81 7.08 8.97 -3.66
C PHE A 81 8.12 10.09 -3.60
N PRO A 82 9.42 9.76 -3.45
CA PRO A 82 10.47 10.78 -3.40
C PRO A 82 10.66 11.46 -4.77
N PRO A 83 11.24 12.68 -4.79
CA PRO A 83 11.59 13.37 -6.03
C PRO A 83 12.49 12.51 -6.94
N GLY A 84 12.31 12.63 -8.26
CA GLY A 84 13.09 11.90 -9.25
C GLY A 84 12.54 10.52 -9.63
N ILE A 85 11.42 10.11 -9.02
CA ILE A 85 10.65 8.93 -9.42
C ILE A 85 9.51 9.36 -10.36
N THR A 86 9.43 8.70 -11.50
CA THR A 86 8.29 8.80 -12.42
C THR A 86 7.25 7.78 -12.01
N VAL A 87 6.14 8.24 -11.44
CA VAL A 87 5.01 7.37 -11.10
C VAL A 87 4.02 7.37 -12.24
N VAL A 88 3.70 6.18 -12.77
CA VAL A 88 2.73 5.97 -13.87
C VAL A 88 1.45 5.41 -13.25
N PRO A 89 0.43 6.25 -12.97
CA PRO A 89 -0.81 5.77 -12.36
C PRO A 89 -1.64 4.98 -13.39
N LYS A 90 -2.22 3.86 -12.95
CA LYS A 90 -3.18 3.09 -13.71
C LYS A 90 -4.34 2.67 -12.83
N LEU A 91 -5.56 2.98 -13.28
CA LEU A 91 -6.78 2.49 -12.68
C LEU A 91 -7.19 1.17 -13.34
N ALA A 92 -7.45 0.16 -12.51
CA ALA A 92 -8.16 -1.05 -12.91
C ALA A 92 -9.66 -0.79 -12.81
N GLU A 93 -10.24 -0.27 -13.90
CA GLU A 93 -11.65 0.09 -13.96
C GLU A 93 -12.56 -1.11 -13.67
N GLY A 94 -13.62 -0.89 -12.89
CA GLY A 94 -14.57 -1.93 -12.50
C GLY A 94 -14.06 -2.93 -11.45
N ALA A 95 -12.76 -2.98 -11.17
CA ALA A 95 -12.19 -3.95 -10.22
C ALA A 95 -12.74 -3.75 -8.80
N LEU A 96 -12.83 -2.50 -8.32
CA LEU A 96 -13.40 -2.21 -7.00
C LEU A 96 -14.87 -2.65 -6.89
N ALA A 97 -15.67 -2.42 -7.93
CA ALA A 97 -17.06 -2.85 -7.95
C ALA A 97 -17.19 -4.39 -7.92
N ALA A 98 -16.32 -5.11 -8.62
CA ALA A 98 -16.26 -6.56 -8.55
C ALA A 98 -15.89 -7.05 -7.14
N LEU A 99 -14.90 -6.41 -6.51
CA LEU A 99 -14.53 -6.68 -5.11
C LEU A 99 -15.70 -6.45 -4.15
N ASP A 100 -16.41 -5.34 -4.29
CA ASP A 100 -17.57 -5.00 -3.46
C ASP A 100 -18.73 -6.00 -3.63
N ALA A 101 -18.86 -6.61 -4.81
CA ALA A 101 -19.80 -7.69 -5.09
C ALA A 101 -19.32 -9.08 -4.62
N GLY A 102 -18.11 -9.19 -4.06
CA GLY A 102 -17.49 -10.46 -3.66
C GLY A 102 -16.92 -11.27 -4.82
N ASP A 103 -16.88 -10.72 -6.04
CA ASP A 103 -16.27 -11.35 -7.21
C ASP A 103 -14.78 -11.05 -7.30
N LEU A 104 -14.04 -11.82 -6.51
CA LEU A 104 -12.59 -11.71 -6.37
C LEU A 104 -11.86 -12.07 -7.67
N ALA A 105 -12.38 -13.04 -8.43
CA ALA A 105 -11.75 -13.47 -9.68
C ALA A 105 -11.82 -12.38 -10.76
N THR A 106 -12.98 -11.72 -10.88
CA THR A 106 -13.12 -10.57 -11.79
C THR A 106 -12.26 -9.39 -11.35
N HIS A 107 -12.22 -9.08 -10.04
CA HIS A 107 -11.31 -8.05 -9.52
C HIS A 107 -9.85 -8.31 -9.93
N ASP A 108 -9.36 -9.53 -9.73
CA ASP A 108 -7.96 -9.88 -10.00
C ASP A 108 -7.65 -9.89 -11.50
N ARG A 109 -8.58 -10.39 -12.32
CA ARG A 109 -8.48 -10.35 -13.79
C ARG A 109 -8.41 -8.92 -14.31
N LEU A 110 -9.29 -8.04 -13.85
CA LEU A 110 -9.32 -6.63 -14.28
C LEU A 110 -8.05 -5.89 -13.87
N ALA A 111 -7.49 -6.19 -12.70
CA ALA A 111 -6.19 -5.66 -12.28
C ALA A 111 -5.07 -6.10 -13.23
N ALA A 112 -4.98 -7.38 -13.56
CA ALA A 112 -3.97 -7.91 -14.49
C ALA A 112 -4.11 -7.36 -15.91
N GLU A 113 -5.35 -7.17 -16.39
CA GLU A 113 -5.63 -6.56 -17.69
C GLU A 113 -5.15 -5.11 -17.76
N ALA A 114 -5.52 -4.31 -16.75
CA ALA A 114 -5.10 -2.92 -16.65
C ALA A 114 -3.58 -2.78 -16.53
N ALA A 115 -2.92 -3.72 -15.84
CA ALA A 115 -1.48 -3.68 -15.63
C ALA A 115 -0.65 -3.82 -16.91
N ARG A 116 -1.22 -4.34 -18.02
CA ARG A 116 -0.49 -4.45 -19.30
C ARG A 116 0.00 -3.10 -19.81
N ASP A 117 -0.72 -2.02 -19.48
CA ASP A 117 -0.34 -0.64 -19.83
C ASP A 117 0.88 -0.14 -19.04
N LEU A 118 1.33 -0.90 -18.03
CA LEU A 118 2.50 -0.61 -17.20
C LEU A 118 3.72 -1.48 -17.57
N ALA A 119 3.68 -2.20 -18.69
CA ALA A 119 4.77 -3.08 -19.11
C ALA A 119 6.08 -2.34 -19.50
N ASP A 120 6.04 -1.02 -19.64
CA ASP A 120 7.22 -0.17 -19.85
C ASP A 120 7.88 0.29 -18.53
N CYS A 121 7.26 0.01 -17.37
CA CYS A 121 7.77 0.38 -16.06
C CYS A 121 8.86 -0.60 -15.57
N ASP A 122 9.66 -0.15 -14.60
CA ASP A 122 10.71 -0.95 -13.97
C ASP A 122 10.12 -1.95 -12.96
N ALA A 123 9.06 -1.54 -12.25
CA ALA A 123 8.29 -2.35 -11.32
C ALA A 123 6.84 -1.83 -11.23
N ILE A 124 5.94 -2.67 -10.73
CA ILE A 124 4.53 -2.33 -10.50
C ILE A 124 4.22 -2.39 -9.01
N ALA A 125 3.75 -1.28 -8.47
CA ALA A 125 3.27 -1.10 -7.10
C ALA A 125 1.75 -1.29 -7.05
N LEU A 126 1.27 -2.26 -6.28
CA LEU A 126 -0.15 -2.46 -6.03
C LEU A 126 -0.62 -1.59 -4.85
N GLY A 127 -1.39 -0.55 -5.16
CA GLY A 127 -1.72 0.53 -4.22
C GLY A 127 -2.81 0.24 -3.18
N GLN A 128 -3.33 -1.00 -3.11
CA GLN A 128 -4.31 -1.42 -2.11
C GLN A 128 -4.00 -2.81 -1.57
N PHE A 129 -4.31 -3.06 -0.30
CA PHE A 129 -4.20 -4.40 0.30
C PHE A 129 -5.07 -5.43 -0.43
N SER A 130 -6.26 -5.04 -0.89
CA SER A 130 -7.14 -5.91 -1.65
C SER A 130 -6.55 -6.36 -2.99
N LEU A 131 -5.64 -5.57 -3.58
CA LEU A 131 -4.94 -5.91 -4.82
C LEU A 131 -3.83 -6.95 -4.63
N ALA A 132 -3.35 -7.20 -3.41
CA ALA A 132 -2.18 -8.06 -3.18
C ALA A 132 -2.33 -9.47 -3.77
N ARG A 133 -3.56 -10.02 -3.75
CA ARG A 133 -3.89 -11.32 -4.36
C ARG A 133 -3.70 -11.37 -5.88
N ALA A 134 -3.81 -10.22 -6.56
CA ALA A 134 -3.68 -10.12 -8.01
C ALA A 134 -2.22 -10.16 -8.46
N LYS A 135 -1.25 -10.09 -7.52
CA LYS A 135 0.19 -10.09 -7.78
C LYS A 135 0.61 -11.16 -8.81
N PRO A 136 0.28 -12.45 -8.67
CA PRO A 136 0.76 -13.46 -9.62
C PRO A 136 0.21 -13.25 -11.04
N LEU A 137 -1.03 -12.80 -11.17
CA LEU A 137 -1.64 -12.51 -12.48
C LEU A 137 -1.02 -11.26 -13.12
N VAL A 138 -0.72 -10.24 -12.32
CA VAL A 138 -0.04 -9.02 -12.79
C VAL A 138 1.38 -9.34 -13.23
N GLU A 139 2.13 -10.15 -12.46
CA GLU A 139 3.47 -10.62 -12.83
C GLU A 139 3.42 -11.39 -14.15
N GLN A 140 2.47 -12.33 -14.28
CA GLN A 140 2.27 -13.10 -15.50
C GLN A 140 1.91 -12.22 -16.72
N ALA A 141 1.05 -11.22 -16.53
CA ALA A 141 0.56 -10.36 -17.61
C ALA A 141 1.62 -9.36 -18.12
N THR A 142 2.60 -8.99 -17.29
CA THR A 142 3.53 -7.90 -17.58
C THR A 142 4.99 -8.33 -17.65
N GLY A 143 5.34 -9.46 -17.04
CA GLY A 143 6.72 -9.90 -16.86
C GLY A 143 7.55 -9.01 -15.92
N LYS A 144 6.90 -8.11 -15.17
CA LYS A 144 7.58 -7.15 -14.27
C LYS A 144 7.56 -7.61 -12.83
N PRO A 145 8.55 -7.18 -12.01
CA PRO A 145 8.46 -7.29 -10.57
C PRO A 145 7.22 -6.56 -10.05
N VAL A 146 6.40 -7.24 -9.24
CA VAL A 146 5.22 -6.66 -8.62
C VAL A 146 5.40 -6.59 -7.11
N LEU A 147 5.12 -5.42 -6.55
CA LEU A 147 5.21 -5.14 -5.13
C LEU A 147 3.82 -4.95 -4.55
N THR A 148 3.60 -5.48 -3.35
CA THR A 148 2.32 -5.33 -2.65
C THR A 148 2.55 -4.58 -1.36
N THR A 149 1.59 -3.73 -1.00
CA THR A 149 1.58 -3.03 0.30
C THR A 149 1.74 -3.98 1.50
N PRO A 150 1.01 -5.12 1.62
CA PRO A 150 1.20 -6.03 2.75
C PRO A 150 2.55 -6.74 2.77
N ASP A 151 3.06 -7.25 1.64
CA ASP A 151 4.32 -8.01 1.63
C ASP A 151 5.49 -7.13 2.11
N SER A 152 5.64 -5.95 1.51
CA SER A 152 6.72 -5.02 1.85
C SER A 152 6.59 -4.53 3.30
N ALA A 153 5.37 -4.28 3.78
CA ALA A 153 5.14 -3.87 5.16
C ALA A 153 5.53 -4.94 6.18
N VAL A 154 5.21 -6.22 5.91
CA VAL A 154 5.64 -7.33 6.78
C VAL A 154 7.16 -7.46 6.81
N VAL A 155 7.83 -7.33 5.66
CA VAL A 155 9.31 -7.37 5.58
C VAL A 155 9.92 -6.22 6.39
N LYS A 156 9.39 -5.00 6.27
CA LYS A 156 9.88 -3.84 7.04
C LYS A 156 9.64 -4.01 8.53
N LEU A 157 8.45 -4.48 8.95
CA LEU A 157 8.15 -4.74 10.35
C LEU A 157 9.10 -5.76 10.97
N LYS A 158 9.36 -6.90 10.31
CA LYS A 158 10.30 -7.91 10.80
C LYS A 158 11.67 -7.30 11.09
N ARG A 159 12.21 -6.49 10.16
CA ARG A 159 13.47 -5.77 10.36
C ARG A 159 13.45 -4.84 11.57
N LEU A 160 12.39 -4.06 11.74
CA LEU A 160 12.26 -3.12 12.88
C LEU A 160 12.13 -3.85 14.22
N LEU A 161 11.57 -5.06 14.22
CA LEU A 161 11.42 -5.90 15.40
C LEU A 161 12.64 -6.80 15.68
N GLY A 162 13.63 -6.82 14.78
CA GLY A 162 14.80 -7.70 14.90
C GLY A 162 14.48 -9.19 14.69
N ALA A 163 13.41 -9.51 13.94
CA ALA A 163 12.91 -10.85 13.67
C ALA A 163 13.23 -11.37 12.26
#